data_AF-A0A4C1W4Y6-F1
#
_entry.id   AF-A0A4C1W4Y6-F1
#
_cell.length_a   1.000
_cell.length_b   1.000
_cell.length_c   1.000
_cell.angle_alpha   90.00
_cell.angle_beta   90.00
_cell.angle_gamma   90.00
#
_symmetry.space_group_name_H-M   'P 1'
#
loop_
_entity.id
_entity.type
_entity.pdbx_description
1 polymer ?
#
loop_
_entity_poly.entity_id
_entity_poly.type
_entity_poly.pdbx_seq_one_letter_code
_entity_poly.pdbx_strand_id
1 'polypeptide(L)'
;MEKSEFRVLIKHYFLRKKTITETKEKLDKYYGDSAPSISMVKKWFTEFRCGRTSTSDAERSGRPKEVITPEIVDKTHEMILDDRRMKVRGLAHAVGISTERVHHILHEYLDMRKLSARWVP
;
A
#
# COMPACT_ATOMS: atom_id res chain seq x y z
N MET A 1 -1.65 1.81 25.59
CA MET A 1 -0.38 1.51 24.90
C MET A 1 -0.71 0.99 23.52
N GLU A 2 -0.20 1.62 22.48
CA GLU A 2 -0.41 1.18 21.10
C GLU A 2 0.39 -0.09 20.79
N LYS A 3 -0.06 -0.85 19.78
CA LYS A 3 0.64 -2.07 19.33
C LYS A 3 2.07 -1.79 18.87
N SER A 4 2.34 -0.58 18.38
CA SER A 4 3.67 -0.09 17.97
C SER A 4 4.64 -0.01 19.16
N GLU A 5 4.17 0.50 20.30
CA GLU A 5 4.97 0.67 21.53
C GLU A 5 5.40 -0.68 22.12
N PHE A 6 4.51 -1.68 22.11
CA PHE A 6 4.85 -3.03 22.54
C PHE A 6 5.97 -3.66 21.70
N ARG A 7 6.06 -3.35 20.41
CA ARG A 7 7.14 -3.86 19.54
C ARG A 7 8.49 -3.28 19.93
N VAL A 8 8.52 -2.02 20.35
CA VAL A 8 9.73 -1.38 20.86
C VAL A 8 10.18 -2.07 22.15
N LEU A 9 9.25 -2.37 23.06
CA LEU A 9 9.55 -3.11 24.29
C LEU A 9 10.05 -4.54 24.00
N ILE A 10 9.40 -5.25 23.07
CA ILE A 10 9.83 -6.59 22.64
C ILE A 10 11.25 -6.52 22.04
N LYS A 11 11.54 -5.52 21.20
CA LYS A 11 12.87 -5.30 20.64
C LYS A 11 13.91 -5.04 21.73
N HIS A 12 13.59 -4.22 22.73
CA HIS A 12 14.45 -3.97 23.88
C HIS A 12 14.81 -5.27 24.62
N TYR A 13 13.81 -6.11 24.92
CA TYR A 13 14.06 -7.40 25.59
C TYR A 13 14.82 -8.40 24.72
N PHE A 14 14.55 -8.42 23.41
CA PHE A 14 15.31 -9.22 22.45
C PHE A 14 16.80 -8.84 22.44
N LEU A 15 17.12 -7.54 22.37
CA LEU A 15 18.49 -7.04 22.40
C LEU A 15 19.21 -7.36 23.74
N ARG A 16 18.45 -7.44 24.84
CA ARG A 16 18.95 -7.90 26.15
C ARG A 16 19.09 -9.42 26.27
N LYS A 17 18.96 -10.16 25.16
CA LYS A 17 19.07 -11.63 25.09
C LYS A 17 18.09 -12.36 26.01
N LYS A 18 16.92 -11.76 26.27
CA LYS A 18 15.86 -12.41 27.05
C LYS A 18 15.09 -13.42 26.21
N THR A 19 14.52 -14.42 26.87
CA THR A 19 13.69 -15.41 26.20
C THR A 19 12.29 -14.86 25.93
N ILE A 20 11.55 -15.53 25.05
CA ILE A 20 10.17 -15.19 24.70
C ILE A 20 9.27 -15.29 25.94
N THR A 21 9.46 -16.33 26.77
CA THR A 21 8.68 -16.57 27.99
C THR A 21 8.95 -15.49 29.04
N GLU A 22 10.22 -15.19 29.32
CA GLU A 22 10.59 -14.11 30.26
C GLU A 22 10.05 -12.74 29.79
N THR A 23 10.04 -12.50 28.48
CA THR A 23 9.52 -11.25 27.92
C THR A 23 8.00 -11.19 28.09
N LYS A 24 7.28 -12.30 27.83
CA LYS A 24 5.83 -12.37 28.03
C LYS A 24 5.45 -12.15 29.49
N GLU A 25 6.12 -12.83 30.42
CA GLU A 25 5.88 -12.67 31.87
C GLU A 25 6.08 -11.23 32.34
N LYS A 26 7.15 -10.56 31.85
CA LYS A 26 7.37 -9.14 32.18
C LYS A 26 6.27 -8.25 31.61
N LEU A 27 5.90 -8.45 30.35
CA LEU A 27 4.83 -7.67 29.74
C LEU A 27 3.50 -7.88 30.47
N ASP A 28 3.18 -9.10 30.88
CA ASP A 28 1.97 -9.39 31.66
C ASP A 28 2.01 -8.76 33.05
N LYS A 29 3.18 -8.82 33.71
CA LYS A 29 3.36 -8.21 35.04
C LYS A 29 3.14 -6.70 35.03
N TYR A 30 3.60 -6.00 34.00
CA TYR A 30 3.50 -4.53 33.94
C TYR A 30 2.22 -4.03 33.25
N TYR A 31 1.66 -4.78 32.30
CA TYR A 31 0.58 -4.30 31.45
C TYR A 31 -0.72 -5.11 31.55
N GLY A 32 -0.73 -6.24 32.27
CA GLY A 32 -1.93 -7.04 32.54
C GLY A 32 -2.71 -7.37 31.26
N ASP A 33 -4.00 -7.00 31.24
CA ASP A 33 -4.91 -7.23 30.11
C ASP A 33 -4.54 -6.45 28.85
N SER A 34 -3.75 -5.38 28.97
CA SER A 34 -3.24 -4.63 27.82
C SER A 34 -2.01 -5.29 27.19
N ALA A 35 -1.44 -6.32 27.82
CA ALA A 35 -0.23 -6.97 27.33
C ALA A 35 -0.49 -7.69 25.99
N PRO A 36 0.52 -7.70 25.09
CA PRO A 36 0.37 -8.37 23.82
C PRO A 36 0.32 -9.89 24.00
N SER A 37 -0.40 -10.56 23.09
CA SER A 37 -0.48 -12.02 23.09
C SER A 37 0.90 -12.66 22.91
N ILE A 38 1.07 -13.86 23.45
CA ILE A 38 2.32 -14.62 23.30
C ILE A 38 2.69 -14.85 21.83
N SER A 39 1.69 -15.01 20.95
CA SER A 39 1.88 -15.14 19.51
C SER A 39 2.48 -13.90 18.87
N MET A 40 2.08 -12.70 19.32
CA MET A 40 2.67 -11.45 18.85
C MET A 40 4.13 -11.33 19.30
N VAL A 41 4.43 -11.67 20.55
CA VAL A 41 5.82 -11.68 21.07
C VAL A 41 6.68 -12.66 20.26
N LYS A 42 6.20 -13.90 20.05
CA LYS A 42 6.90 -14.90 19.22
C LYS A 42 7.18 -14.39 17.81
N LYS A 43 6.16 -13.83 17.13
CA LYS A 43 6.30 -13.29 15.77
C LYS A 43 7.42 -12.24 15.71
N TRP A 44 7.40 -11.25 16.60
CA TRP A 44 8.42 -10.18 16.60
C TRP A 44 9.81 -10.69 16.97
N PHE A 45 9.93 -11.65 17.88
CA PHE A 45 11.19 -12.33 18.16
C PHE A 45 11.75 -13.04 16.92
N THR A 46 10.91 -13.73 16.15
CA THR A 46 11.33 -14.37 14.90
C THR A 46 11.78 -13.33 13.87
N GLU A 47 11.02 -12.26 13.68
CA GLU A 47 11.39 -11.16 12.77
C GLU A 47 12.74 -10.54 13.13
N PHE A 48 12.98 -10.28 14.42
CA PHE A 48 14.26 -9.74 14.89
C PHE A 48 15.42 -10.74 14.75
N ARG A 49 15.16 -12.04 14.91
CA ARG A 49 16.14 -13.09 14.59
C ARG A 49 16.47 -13.13 13.10
N CYS A 50 15.49 -12.86 12.24
CA CYS A 50 15.69 -12.75 10.79
C CYS A 50 16.34 -11.42 10.35
N GLY A 51 16.84 -10.60 11.29
CA GLY A 51 17.60 -9.39 10.99
C GLY A 51 16.76 -8.13 10.79
N ARG A 52 15.44 -8.17 10.98
CA ARG A 52 14.61 -6.95 10.94
C ARG A 52 14.99 -6.02 12.09
N THR A 53 15.19 -4.73 11.80
CA THR A 53 15.46 -3.71 12.83
C THR A 53 14.31 -2.74 13.03
N SER A 54 13.40 -2.60 12.05
CA SER A 54 12.25 -1.71 12.14
C SER A 54 11.10 -2.31 12.97
N THR A 55 10.55 -1.51 13.89
CA THR A 55 9.35 -1.82 14.69
C THR A 55 8.05 -1.35 14.04
N SER A 56 8.15 -0.55 12.99
CA SER A 56 6.99 -0.05 12.23
C SER A 56 6.38 -1.16 11.39
N ASP A 57 5.08 -1.03 11.09
CA ASP A 57 4.45 -1.84 10.05
C ASP A 57 5.20 -1.60 8.74
N ALA A 58 5.44 -2.68 7.98
CA ALA A 58 5.84 -2.54 6.59
C ALA A 58 4.66 -1.96 5.81
N GLU A 59 4.93 -1.33 4.68
CA GLU A 59 3.86 -0.98 3.74
C GLU A 59 3.02 -2.22 3.49
N ARG A 60 1.72 -2.12 3.77
CA ARG A 60 0.81 -3.22 3.53
C ARG A 60 0.71 -3.35 2.01
N SER A 61 1.01 -4.54 1.50
CA SER A 61 0.62 -4.91 0.16
C SER A 61 -0.91 -4.88 0.08
N GLY A 62 -1.46 -3.76 -0.36
CA GLY A 62 -2.85 -3.67 -0.76
C GLY A 62 -3.06 -4.41 -2.08
N ARG A 63 -4.32 -4.68 -2.45
CA ARG A 63 -4.64 -5.01 -3.83
C ARG A 63 -4.12 -3.86 -4.70
N PRO A 64 -3.29 -4.10 -5.74
CA PRO A 64 -2.86 -3.03 -6.62
C PRO A 64 -4.12 -2.33 -7.15
N LYS A 65 -4.26 -1.04 -6.83
CA LYS A 65 -5.32 -0.20 -7.40
C LYS A 65 -5.07 0.08 -8.87
N GLU A 66 -3.89 -0.25 -9.39
CA GLU A 66 -3.43 0.13 -10.72
C GLU A 66 -3.42 -1.09 -11.65
N VAL A 67 -4.55 -1.30 -12.30
CA VAL A 67 -4.63 -1.93 -13.64
C VAL A 67 -4.05 -0.99 -14.72
N ILE A 68 -3.61 0.22 -14.34
CA ILE A 68 -3.09 1.24 -15.25
C ILE A 68 -1.59 1.01 -15.37
N THR A 69 -1.16 0.40 -16.46
CA THR A 69 0.25 0.31 -16.82
C THR A 69 0.67 1.56 -17.60
N PRO A 70 1.96 1.93 -17.58
CA PRO A 70 2.48 3.03 -18.40
C PRO A 70 2.11 2.88 -19.89
N GLU A 71 2.18 1.64 -20.40
CA GLU A 71 1.79 1.29 -21.77
C GLU A 71 0.34 1.68 -22.09
N ILE A 72 -0.58 1.49 -21.14
CA ILE A 72 -1.99 1.85 -21.30
C ILE A 72 -2.16 3.37 -21.30
N VAL A 73 -1.39 4.10 -20.49
CA VAL A 73 -1.40 5.57 -20.45
C VAL A 73 -0.89 6.13 -21.77
N ASP A 74 0.25 5.64 -22.25
CA ASP A 74 0.88 6.09 -23.50
C ASP A 74 -0.03 5.82 -24.70
N LYS A 75 -0.58 4.60 -24.80
CA LYS A 75 -1.54 4.25 -25.86
C LYS A 75 -2.79 5.13 -25.81
N THR A 76 -3.28 5.46 -24.61
CA THR A 76 -4.44 6.35 -24.43
C THR A 76 -4.12 7.77 -24.90
N HIS A 77 -2.91 8.25 -24.62
CA HIS A 77 -2.44 9.57 -25.02
C HIS A 77 -2.29 9.67 -26.55
N GLU A 78 -1.65 8.69 -27.19
CA GLU A 78 -1.49 8.62 -28.64
C GLU A 78 -2.85 8.66 -29.37
N MET A 79 -3.81 7.85 -28.93
CA MET A 79 -5.14 7.78 -29.54
C MET A 79 -5.91 9.11 -29.47
N ILE A 80 -5.68 9.91 -28.42
CA ILE A 80 -6.33 11.23 -28.28
C ILE A 80 -5.60 12.31 -29.06
N LEU A 81 -4.27 12.22 -29.17
CA LEU A 81 -3.52 13.14 -30.02
C LEU A 81 -3.87 12.93 -31.50
N ASP A 82 -4.11 11.69 -31.91
CA ASP A 82 -4.57 11.33 -33.26
C ASP A 82 -6.00 11.82 -33.54
N ASP A 83 -6.96 11.52 -32.66
CA ASP A 83 -8.32 12.08 -32.72
C ASP A 83 -8.72 12.78 -31.41
N ARG A 84 -8.53 14.10 -31.38
CA ARG A 84 -8.91 14.94 -30.23
C ARG A 84 -10.42 14.98 -29.97
N ARG A 85 -11.28 14.46 -30.86
CA ARG A 85 -12.74 14.38 -30.68
C ARG A 85 -13.21 12.99 -30.24
N MET A 86 -12.28 12.07 -29.97
CA MET A 86 -12.58 10.70 -29.60
C MET A 86 -13.47 10.61 -28.34
N LYS A 87 -14.45 9.71 -28.37
CA LYS A 87 -15.36 9.43 -27.24
C LYS A 87 -14.70 8.47 -26.25
N VAL A 88 -14.83 8.75 -24.95
CA VAL A 88 -14.33 7.91 -23.85
C VAL A 88 -14.76 6.45 -23.99
N ARG A 89 -16.01 6.18 -24.41
CA ARG A 89 -16.51 4.81 -24.65
C ARG A 89 -15.76 4.07 -25.76
N GLY A 90 -15.42 4.74 -26.85
CA GLY A 90 -14.66 4.12 -27.95
C GLY A 90 -13.22 3.83 -27.54
N LEU A 91 -12.63 4.78 -26.81
CA LEU A 91 -11.30 4.64 -26.23
C LEU A 91 -11.22 3.48 -25.23
N ALA A 92 -12.21 3.36 -24.34
CA ALA A 92 -12.33 2.25 -23.40
C ALA A 92 -12.38 0.89 -24.11
N HIS A 93 -13.15 0.78 -25.19
CA HIS A 93 -13.23 -0.42 -26.01
C HIS A 93 -11.90 -0.76 -26.70
N ALA A 94 -11.18 0.25 -27.22
CA ALA A 94 -9.91 0.05 -27.92
C ALA A 94 -8.74 -0.32 -26.99
N VAL A 95 -8.75 0.19 -25.77
CA VAL A 95 -7.72 -0.07 -24.75
C VAL A 95 -8.08 -1.30 -23.90
N GLY A 96 -9.35 -1.73 -23.91
CA GLY A 96 -9.80 -2.92 -23.18
C GLY A 96 -9.96 -2.69 -21.67
N ILE A 97 -10.28 -1.47 -21.26
CA ILE A 97 -10.46 -1.09 -19.85
C ILE A 97 -11.82 -0.41 -19.63
N SER A 98 -12.28 -0.31 -18.38
CA SER A 98 -13.57 0.34 -18.09
C SER A 98 -13.52 1.84 -18.41
N THR A 99 -14.68 2.40 -18.75
CA THR A 99 -14.81 3.84 -19.06
C THR A 99 -14.40 4.74 -17.90
N GLU A 100 -14.61 4.30 -16.67
CA GLU A 100 -14.20 5.04 -15.46
C GLU A 100 -12.68 5.12 -15.37
N ARG A 101 -11.99 4.04 -15.75
CA ARG A 101 -10.52 3.98 -15.72
C ARG A 101 -9.91 4.83 -16.82
N VAL A 102 -10.50 4.85 -18.01
CA VAL A 102 -10.14 5.81 -19.06
C VAL A 102 -10.32 7.24 -18.56
N HIS A 103 -11.47 7.56 -17.96
CA HIS A 103 -11.72 8.90 -17.43
C HIS A 103 -10.66 9.30 -16.39
N HIS A 104 -10.31 8.38 -15.49
CA HIS A 104 -9.25 8.59 -14.51
C HIS A 104 -7.88 8.82 -15.15
N ILE A 105 -7.50 8.05 -16.18
CA ILE A 105 -6.25 8.25 -16.94
C ILE A 105 -6.22 9.65 -17.57
N LEU A 106 -7.32 10.05 -18.22
CA LEU A 106 -7.38 11.34 -18.90
C LEU A 106 -7.18 12.51 -17.95
N HIS A 107 -7.87 12.51 -16.81
CA HIS A 107 -7.82 13.62 -15.89
C HIS A 107 -6.60 13.60 -14.96
N GLU A 108 -6.23 12.45 -14.41
CA GLU A 108 -5.22 12.38 -13.35
C GLU A 108 -3.81 12.09 -13.87
N TYR A 109 -3.69 11.40 -15.00
CA TYR A 109 -2.37 11.01 -15.55
C TYR A 109 -1.96 11.87 -16.75
N LEU A 110 -2.92 12.30 -17.58
CA LEU A 110 -2.65 13.09 -18.79
C LEU A 110 -3.03 14.58 -18.66
N ASP A 111 -3.68 14.97 -17.55
CA ASP A 111 -4.26 16.32 -17.32
C ASP A 111 -5.14 16.82 -18.48
N MET A 112 -5.75 15.90 -19.21
CA MET A 112 -6.60 16.21 -20.36
C MET A 112 -7.99 16.65 -19.91
N ARG A 113 -8.45 17.77 -20.45
CA ARG A 113 -9.79 18.33 -20.24
C ARG A 113 -10.56 18.33 -21.54
N LYS A 114 -11.87 18.13 -21.42
CA LYS A 114 -12.76 18.24 -22.57
C LYS A 114 -13.31 19.66 -22.69
N LEU A 115 -12.82 20.41 -23.67
CA LEU A 115 -13.36 21.71 -24.03
C LEU A 115 -14.25 21.57 -25.26
N SER A 116 -15.56 21.78 -25.07
CA SER A 116 -16.57 21.53 -26.09
C SER A 116 -16.48 20.09 -26.62
N ALA A 117 -16.12 19.90 -27.89
CA ALA A 117 -15.98 18.59 -28.51
C ALA A 117 -14.54 18.05 -28.51
N ARG A 118 -13.54 18.78 -28.00
CA ARG A 118 -12.11 18.43 -28.12
C ARG A 118 -11.45 18.20 -26.77
N TRP A 119 -10.54 17.24 -26.73
CA TRP A 119 -9.59 17.05 -25.63
C TRP A 119 -8.40 17.99 -25.77
N VAL A 120 -8.04 18.65 -24.68
CA VAL A 120 -6.91 19.57 -24.57
C VAL A 120 -6.17 19.30 -23.25
N PRO A 121 -4.83 19.44 -23.21
CA PRO A 121 -4.11 19.60 -21.95
C PRO A 121 -4.59 20.86 -21.21
#